data_AF-A0A1M6WQ11-F1
#
_entry.id   AF-A0A1M6WQ11-F1
#
_cell.length_a   1.000
_cell.length_b   1.000
_cell.length_c   1.000
_cell.angle_alpha   90.00
_cell.angle_beta   90.00
_cell.angle_gamma   90.00
#
_symmetry.space_group_name_H-M   'P 1'
#
loop_
_entity.id
_entity.type
_entity.pdbx_description
1 polymer ?
#
loop_
_entity_poly.entity_id
_entity_poly.type
_entity_poly.pdbx_seq_one_letter_code
_entity_poly.pdbx_strand_id
1 'polypeptide(L)'
;MDWDEILDPFSQDFQQAMEEQLRIVNVQDGLVTAANALVKAHFPSAEKLSAQAQKKLQRVIISQSVQMANAIHEAMQQGPAEEE
;
A
#
# COMPACT_ATOMS: atom_id res chain seq x y z
N MET A 1 -1.30 21.57 16.70
CA MET A 1 -1.77 20.18 16.71
C MET A 1 -1.82 19.75 18.15
N ASP A 2 -3.01 19.43 18.64
CA ASP A 2 -3.21 18.88 19.97
C ASP A 2 -2.89 17.38 19.90
N TRP A 3 -1.68 17.02 20.31
CA TRP A 3 -1.22 15.63 20.26
C TRP A 3 -2.03 14.73 21.20
N ASP A 4 -2.67 15.28 22.23
CA ASP A 4 -3.53 14.52 23.14
C ASP A 4 -4.84 14.12 22.46
N GLU A 5 -5.38 14.98 21.59
CA GLU A 5 -6.58 14.69 20.80
C GLU A 5 -6.26 13.68 19.67
N ILE A 6 -5.12 13.79 19.00
CA ILE A 6 -4.71 12.84 17.95
C ILE A 6 -4.39 11.45 18.52
N LEU A 7 -3.92 11.35 19.77
CA LEU A 7 -3.58 10.07 20.41
C LEU A 7 -4.75 9.49 21.22
N ASP A 8 -5.84 10.23 21.43
CA ASP A 8 -7.05 9.70 22.04
C ASP A 8 -7.79 8.80 21.04
N PRO A 9 -7.89 7.49 21.29
CA PRO A 9 -8.58 6.56 20.39
C PRO A 9 -10.07 6.85 20.21
N PHE A 10 -10.67 7.70 21.06
CA PHE A 10 -12.06 8.13 20.96
C PHE A 10 -12.24 9.48 20.25
N SER A 11 -11.16 10.16 19.87
CA SER A 11 -11.26 11.39 19.10
C SER A 11 -11.68 11.12 17.65
N GLN A 12 -12.32 12.11 17.02
CA GLN A 12 -12.68 12.03 15.62
C GLN A 12 -11.43 12.01 14.72
N ASP A 13 -10.39 12.77 15.09
CA ASP A 13 -9.14 12.86 14.33
C ASP A 13 -8.39 11.51 14.31
N PHE A 14 -8.32 10.81 15.44
CA PHE A 14 -7.73 9.46 15.49
C PHE A 14 -8.53 8.47 14.62
N GLN A 15 -9.86 8.51 14.69
CA GLN A 15 -10.73 7.64 13.90
C GLN A 15 -10.55 7.88 12.40
N GLN A 16 -10.49 9.15 11.97
CA GLN A 16 -10.26 9.51 10.56
C GLN A 16 -8.87 9.05 10.09
N ALA A 17 -7.82 9.30 10.87
CA ALA A 17 -6.47 8.85 10.55
C ALA A 17 -6.38 7.31 10.46
N MET A 18 -7.10 6.60 11.34
CA MET A 18 -7.16 5.14 11.31
C MET A 18 -7.91 4.61 10.09
N GLU A 19 -9.04 5.23 9.71
CA GLU A 19 -9.76 4.88 8.49
C GLU A 19 -8.90 5.10 7.23
N GLU A 20 -8.18 6.22 7.17
CA GLU A 20 -7.25 6.53 6.09
C GLU A 20 -6.13 5.49 6.02
N GLN A 21 -5.51 5.17 7.16
CA GLN A 21 -4.49 4.12 7.25
C GLN A 21 -5.03 2.76 6.78
N LEU A 22 -6.26 2.39 7.15
CA LEU A 22 -6.90 1.14 6.70
C LEU A 22 -7.11 1.12 5.19
N ARG A 23 -7.50 2.25 4.58
CA ARG A 23 -7.64 2.34 3.11
C ARG A 23 -6.29 2.12 2.42
N ILE A 24 -5.23 2.76 2.90
CA ILE A 24 -3.87 2.59 2.34
C ILE A 24 -3.42 1.13 2.43
N VAL A 25 -3.62 0.48 3.59
CA VAL A 25 -3.26 -0.93 3.79
C VAL A 25 -4.06 -1.85 2.86
N ASN A 26 -5.36 -1.62 2.69
CA ASN A 26 -6.18 -2.40 1.77
C ASN A 26 -5.69 -2.30 0.32
N VAL A 27 -5.28 -1.10 -0.12
CA VAL A 27 -4.69 -0.91 -1.45
C VAL A 27 -3.36 -1.66 -1.57
N GLN A 28 -2.50 -1.55 -0.55
CA GLN A 28 -1.23 -2.30 -0.52
C GLN A 28 -1.45 -3.81 -0.65
N ASP A 29 -2.38 -4.39 0.09
CA ASP A 29 -2.69 -5.83 0.03
C ASP A 29 -3.23 -6.26 -1.34
N GLY A 30 -4.06 -5.41 -1.96
CA GLY A 30 -4.54 -5.60 -3.32
C GLY A 30 -3.40 -5.60 -4.35
N LEU A 31 -2.46 -4.65 -4.24
CA LEU A 31 -1.29 -4.55 -5.11
C LEU A 31 -0.36 -5.77 -4.94
N VAL A 32 -0.12 -6.22 -3.70
CA VAL A 32 0.69 -7.42 -3.44
C VAL A 32 0.05 -8.64 -4.10
N THR A 33 -1.26 -8.81 -3.94
CA THR A 33 -2.00 -9.92 -4.56
C THR A 33 -1.89 -9.88 -6.08
N ALA A 34 -2.14 -8.71 -6.69
CA ALA A 34 -2.08 -8.52 -8.13
C ALA A 34 -0.67 -8.77 -8.70
N ALA A 35 0.36 -8.24 -8.05
CA ALA A 35 1.75 -8.43 -8.45
C ALA A 35 2.16 -9.91 -8.41
N ASN A 36 1.78 -10.65 -7.36
CA ASN A 36 2.04 -12.09 -7.29
C ASN A 36 1.32 -12.85 -8.42
N ALA A 37 0.08 -12.50 -8.73
CA ALA A 37 -0.68 -13.10 -9.83
C ALA A 37 -0.01 -12.83 -11.20
N LEU A 38 0.42 -11.58 -11.44
CA LEU A 38 1.13 -11.20 -12.67
C LEU A 38 2.47 -11.92 -12.81
N VAL A 39 3.24 -12.03 -11.72
CA VAL A 39 4.50 -12.79 -11.71
C VAL A 39 4.25 -14.24 -12.10
N LYS A 40 3.23 -14.88 -11.53
CA LYS A 40 2.88 -16.27 -11.86
C LYS A 40 2.46 -16.42 -13.34
N ALA A 41 1.69 -15.47 -13.86
CA ALA A 41 1.19 -15.52 -15.23
C ALA A 41 2.29 -15.28 -16.28
N HIS A 42 3.22 -14.35 -16.02
CA HIS A 42 4.19 -13.89 -17.01
C HIS A 42 5.61 -14.43 -16.80
N PHE A 43 5.94 -14.88 -15.58
CA PHE A 43 7.27 -15.38 -15.22
C PHE A 43 7.16 -16.76 -14.53
N PRO A 44 6.78 -17.83 -15.25
CA PRO A 44 6.63 -19.17 -14.67
C PRO A 44 7.95 -19.73 -14.10
N SER A 45 9.10 -19.20 -14.51
CA SER A 45 10.40 -19.50 -13.91
C SER A 45 10.51 -19.07 -12.45
N ALA A 46 9.65 -18.16 -11.97
CA ALA A 46 9.60 -17.73 -10.58
C ALA A 46 9.34 -18.89 -9.61
N GLU A 47 8.60 -19.92 -10.03
CA GLU A 47 8.33 -21.12 -9.23
C GLU A 47 9.60 -21.97 -8.99
N LYS A 48 10.59 -21.85 -9.88
CA LYS A 48 11.87 -22.58 -9.82
C LYS A 48 12.97 -21.82 -9.06
N LEU A 49 12.67 -20.63 -8.55
CA LEU A 49 13.61 -19.85 -7.76
C LEU A 49 13.96 -20.59 -6.46
N SER A 50 15.20 -20.43 -6.01
CA SER A 50 15.57 -20.87 -4.66
C SER A 50 14.75 -20.15 -3.60
N ALA A 51 14.60 -20.74 -2.42
CA ALA A 51 13.87 -20.12 -1.31
C ALA A 51 14.39 -18.70 -0.98
N GLN A 52 15.71 -18.49 -1.07
CA GLN A 52 16.31 -17.17 -0.86
C GLN A 52 15.89 -16.16 -1.94
N ALA A 53 15.85 -16.59 -3.20
CA ALA A 53 15.43 -15.72 -4.31
C ALA A 53 13.92 -15.45 -4.27
N GLN A 54 13.09 -16.42 -3.89
CA GLN A 54 11.65 -16.22 -3.66
C GLN A 54 11.39 -15.21 -2.55
N LYS A 55 12.12 -15.32 -1.42
CA LYS A 55 12.03 -14.34 -0.32
C LYS A 55 12.47 -12.95 -0.77
N LYS A 56 13.51 -12.84 -1.59
CA LYS A 56 13.95 -11.57 -2.17
C LYS A 56 12.86 -10.97 -3.08
N LEU A 57 12.26 -11.78 -3.94
CA LEU A 57 11.18 -11.38 -4.82
C LEU A 57 9.96 -10.87 -4.03
N GLN A 58 9.51 -11.59 -3.01
CA GLN A 58 8.42 -11.13 -2.15
C GLN A 58 8.74 -9.80 -1.46
N ARG A 59 9.97 -9.61 -0.96
CA ARG A 59 10.38 -8.33 -0.36
C ARG A 59 10.29 -7.18 -1.36
N VAL A 60 10.68 -7.40 -2.61
CA VAL A 60 10.55 -6.40 -3.68
C VAL A 60 9.08 -6.08 -3.93
N ILE A 61 8.24 -7.10 -4.11
CA ILE A 61 6.79 -6.92 -4.34
C ILE A 61 6.16 -6.10 -3.22
N ILE A 62 6.40 -6.46 -1.95
CA ILE A 62 5.84 -5.77 -0.80
C ILE A 62 6.34 -4.32 -0.75
N SER A 63 7.65 -4.10 -0.84
CA SER A 63 8.23 -2.76 -0.77
C SER A 63 7.70 -1.83 -1.85
N GLN A 64 7.55 -2.33 -3.08
CA GLN A 64 7.04 -1.54 -4.20
C GLN A 64 5.53 -1.31 -4.10
N SER A 65 4.78 -2.28 -3.56
CA SER A 65 3.34 -2.11 -3.32
C SER A 65 3.06 -1.04 -2.26
N VAL A 66 3.87 -0.97 -1.19
CA VAL A 66 3.79 0.11 -0.18
C VAL A 66 4.05 1.48 -0.83
N GLN A 67 5.15 1.60 -1.57
CA GLN A 67 5.51 2.87 -2.23
C GLN A 67 4.42 3.32 -3.20
N MET A 68 3.86 2.40 -3.97
CA MET A 68 2.79 2.69 -4.91
C MET A 68 1.47 3.05 -4.21
N ALA A 69 1.10 2.35 -3.14
CA ALA A 69 -0.10 2.69 -2.36
C ALA A 69 -0.01 4.11 -1.78
N ASN A 70 1.15 4.49 -1.24
CA ASN A 70 1.40 5.85 -0.74
C ASN A 70 1.36 6.88 -1.88
N ALA A 71 1.99 6.60 -3.02
CA ALA A 71 1.98 7.51 -4.17
C ALA A 71 0.55 7.72 -4.74
N ILE A 72 -0.26 6.65 -4.79
CA ILE A 72 -1.68 6.75 -5.16
C ILE A 72 -2.41 7.63 -4.15
N HIS A 73 -2.18 7.40 -2.87
CA HIS A 73 -2.80 8.18 -1.81
C HIS A 73 -2.47 9.68 -1.89
N GLU A 74 -1.19 10.02 -2.04
CA GLU A 74 -0.72 11.40 -2.25
C GLU A 74 -1.34 12.04 -3.49
N ALA A 75 -1.42 11.29 -4.61
CA ALA A 75 -2.04 11.77 -5.84
C ALA A 75 -3.56 12.01 -5.69
N MET A 76 -4.24 11.24 -4.83
CA MET A 76 -5.67 11.41 -4.54
C MET A 76 -5.95 12.57 -3.58
N GLN A 77 -4.98 12.96 -2.77
CA GLN A 77 -5.07 14.15 -1.90
C GLN A 77 -4.81 15.46 -2.65
N GLN A 78 -4.12 15.40 -3.80
CA GLN A 78 -4.09 16.49 -4.76
C GLN A 78 -5.45 16.49 -5.47
N GLY A 79 -6.35 17.38 -5.04
CA GLY A 79 -7.72 17.50 -5.57
C GLY A 79 -7.77 17.65 -7.10
N PRO A 80 -8.96 17.58 -7.72
CA PRO A 80 -9.08 17.73 -9.18
C PRO A 80 -8.34 18.98 -9.62
N ALA A 81 -7.51 18.87 -10.66
CA ALA A 81 -6.99 20.04 -11.34
C ALA A 81 -8.20 20.93 -11.64
N GLU A 82 -8.19 22.15 -11.12
CA GLU A 82 -9.20 23.15 -11.44
C GLU A 82 -9.28 23.21 -12.97
N GLU A 83 -10.38 22.73 -13.54
CA GLU A 83 -10.69 22.90 -14.96
C GLU A 83 -10.91 24.41 -15.15
N GLU A 84 -9.90 25.11 -15.67
CA GLU A 84 -10.03 26.47 -16.21
C GLU A 84 -10.88 26.52 -17.48
#